data_AF-A0A0K8QUI3-F1
#
_entry.id   AF-A0A0K8QUI3-F1
#
_cell.length_a   1.000
_cell.length_b   1.000
_cell.length_c   1.000
_cell.angle_alpha   90.00
_cell.angle_beta   90.00
_cell.angle_gamma   90.00
#
_symmetry.space_group_name_H-M   'P 1'
#
loop_
_entity.id
_entity.type
_entity.pdbx_description
1 polymer ?
#
loop_
_entity_poly.entity_id
_entity_poly.type
_entity_poly.pdbx_seq_one_letter_code
_entity_poly.pdbx_strand_id
1 'polypeptide(L)'
;MIRNIFLVFCLLFSAAGYGQDSIRHDFIFGNVRYVNLDSGEIYYSGETPIEVLGTQNHYVRLRIGTDTLTMKTARRSPAVTSVAGQVFVADSRGVSRISGNDPAHGLLKKEVLLGISPGSMPLIDPYQFLFPVTFTDGYIWKTLEETYMFSYMPDGKETGLWSYAGVGLDMMESRAMQKHAVVAMESGRIVWIETGYDRMPLATVCIESESSPGIYYIYEHLHGDDLMIRKNDRVIRGDAIGYAWGTGGWNHFRLTVTRPDSIPVYATRHHKAINFYPQLLDLYFGRQPVFTHTFTKGQIYFGRPDHMNGNSKNVSAYESRHGTGWLLGQWNPADKVEWVSARRSGNTRLRKMLFYGQQTQCTNPHNYYDFEINVRPGVYRIRALVGDHVVNSWQKVEFEGVVAGTYERGAGDLDWTGEKIVRVNDGKLTVRIHLKDNVVAGLAEIVFQMAHE
;
A
#
# COMPACT_ATOMS: atom_id res chain seq x y z
N MET A 1 -19.03 -57.74 -33.06
CA MET A 1 -17.99 -57.81 -32.00
C MET A 1 -16.89 -56.84 -32.42
N ILE A 2 -16.91 -55.56 -32.04
CA ILE A 2 -17.14 -54.96 -30.70
C ILE A 2 -16.18 -55.62 -29.69
N ARG A 3 -15.30 -54.81 -29.09
CA ARG A 3 -14.07 -55.12 -28.33
C ARG A 3 -12.85 -55.25 -29.24
N ASN A 4 -12.05 -54.18 -29.33
CA ASN A 4 -10.57 -54.19 -29.43
C ASN A 4 -9.97 -52.87 -29.94
N ILE A 5 -10.76 -51.81 -30.15
CA ILE A 5 -10.25 -50.47 -30.54
C ILE A 5 -10.65 -49.40 -29.51
N PHE A 6 -10.53 -49.70 -28.22
CA PHE A 6 -10.84 -48.72 -27.15
C PHE A 6 -9.80 -48.69 -26.02
N LEU A 7 -8.64 -49.34 -26.21
CA LEU A 7 -7.66 -49.54 -25.14
C LEU A 7 -6.24 -49.05 -25.48
N VAL A 8 -6.12 -48.16 -26.46
CA VAL A 8 -4.84 -47.47 -26.77
C VAL A 8 -4.97 -45.94 -26.68
N PHE A 9 -6.18 -45.39 -26.56
CA PHE A 9 -6.37 -43.93 -26.40
C PHE A 9 -6.37 -43.43 -24.95
N CYS A 10 -6.30 -44.33 -23.96
CA CYS A 10 -6.29 -43.96 -22.53
C CYS A 10 -4.89 -43.92 -21.90
N LEU A 11 -3.82 -44.12 -22.67
CA LEU A 11 -2.42 -44.10 -22.17
C LEU A 11 -1.58 -42.94 -22.73
N LEU A 12 -2.24 -41.93 -23.32
CA LEU A 12 -1.65 -40.62 -23.62
C LEU A 12 -2.32 -39.53 -22.79
N PHE A 13 -2.69 -39.85 -21.54
CA PHE A 13 -2.61 -38.81 -20.53
C PHE A 13 -1.13 -38.52 -20.36
N SER A 14 -0.69 -37.48 -21.07
CA SER A 14 0.49 -36.72 -20.72
C SER A 14 0.45 -36.56 -19.21
N ALA A 15 1.30 -37.32 -18.52
CA ALA A 15 1.82 -36.88 -17.25
C ALA A 15 2.55 -35.57 -17.58
N ALA A 16 1.78 -34.48 -17.63
CA ALA A 16 2.29 -33.17 -17.31
C ALA A 16 2.77 -33.34 -15.87
N GLY A 17 4.03 -33.76 -15.73
CA GLY A 17 4.75 -33.61 -14.50
C GLY A 17 4.66 -32.13 -14.21
N TYR A 18 3.79 -31.76 -13.27
CA TYR A 18 3.96 -30.49 -12.58
C TYR A 18 5.37 -30.56 -12.03
N GLY A 19 6.28 -29.81 -12.65
CA GLY A 19 7.65 -29.64 -12.17
C GLY A 19 7.58 -29.44 -10.67
N GLN A 20 8.10 -30.40 -9.94
CA GLN A 20 8.04 -30.43 -8.49
C GLN A 20 8.93 -29.26 -8.04
N ASP A 21 8.32 -28.22 -7.43
CA ASP A 21 9.04 -27.04 -6.93
C ASP A 21 10.27 -27.53 -6.13
N SER A 22 11.48 -27.29 -6.64
CA SER A 22 12.72 -27.88 -6.13
C SER A 22 13.18 -27.27 -4.79
N ILE A 23 12.48 -26.23 -4.32
CA ILE A 23 12.63 -25.61 -3.01
C ILE A 23 11.24 -25.52 -2.37
N ARG A 24 11.10 -26.07 -1.15
CA ARG A 24 9.87 -25.97 -0.34
C ARG A 24 9.58 -24.50 -0.04
N HIS A 25 8.39 -24.02 -0.38
CA HIS A 25 7.91 -22.70 0.05
C HIS A 25 7.86 -22.61 1.59
N ASP A 26 8.03 -21.41 2.15
CA ASP A 26 8.01 -21.19 3.60
C ASP A 26 6.59 -21.36 4.19
N PHE A 27 5.59 -20.81 3.51
CA PHE A 27 4.17 -20.92 3.87
C PHE A 27 3.26 -20.57 2.69
N ILE A 28 1.96 -20.79 2.86
CA ILE A 28 0.90 -20.45 1.90
C ILE A 28 -0.13 -19.57 2.60
N PHE A 29 -0.67 -18.59 1.89
CA PHE A 29 -1.86 -17.84 2.28
C PHE A 29 -2.70 -17.55 1.04
N GLY A 30 -3.96 -17.99 1.03
CA GLY A 30 -4.78 -18.05 -0.19
C GLY A 30 -4.13 -18.97 -1.23
N ASN A 31 -4.00 -18.49 -2.46
CA ASN A 31 -3.30 -19.22 -3.54
C ASN A 31 -1.84 -18.77 -3.70
N VAL A 32 -1.30 -18.00 -2.74
CA VAL A 32 0.07 -17.47 -2.81
C VAL A 32 1.03 -18.31 -1.98
N ARG A 33 2.09 -18.78 -2.61
CA ARG A 33 3.26 -19.38 -1.97
C ARG A 33 4.26 -18.29 -1.61
N TYR A 34 4.69 -18.26 -0.36
CA TYR A 34 5.69 -17.33 0.12
C TYR A 34 7.05 -18.02 0.22
N VAL A 35 8.08 -17.41 -0.36
CA VAL A 35 9.43 -18.00 -0.49
C VAL A 35 10.49 -16.97 -0.11
N ASN A 36 11.35 -17.31 0.84
CA ASN A 36 12.53 -16.54 1.17
C ASN A 36 13.70 -16.88 0.24
N LEU A 37 14.33 -15.86 -0.35
CA LEU A 37 15.50 -16.00 -1.21
C LEU A 37 16.60 -14.98 -0.86
N ASP A 38 17.86 -15.41 -0.91
CA ASP A 38 19.03 -14.53 -0.97
C ASP A 38 19.42 -14.25 -2.43
N SER A 39 20.18 -13.18 -2.69
CA SER A 39 20.70 -12.90 -4.04
C SER A 39 21.51 -14.08 -4.58
N GLY A 40 21.23 -14.47 -5.82
CA GLY A 40 21.83 -15.61 -6.52
C GLY A 40 21.10 -16.95 -6.29
N GLU A 41 20.15 -17.03 -5.35
CA GLU A 41 19.32 -18.23 -5.19
C GLU A 41 18.22 -18.29 -6.25
N ILE A 42 17.91 -19.51 -6.69
CA ILE A 42 16.89 -19.80 -7.71
C ILE A 42 15.76 -20.61 -7.10
N TYR A 43 14.54 -20.10 -7.17
CA TYR A 43 13.32 -20.86 -6.92
C TYR A 43 12.68 -21.27 -8.24
N TYR A 44 12.18 -22.50 -8.34
CA TYR A 44 11.46 -22.97 -9.53
C TYR A 44 9.96 -22.93 -9.25
N SER A 45 9.21 -22.19 -10.07
CA SER A 45 7.76 -22.26 -10.13
C SER A 45 7.37 -23.14 -11.32
N GLY A 46 7.09 -24.42 -11.04
CA GLY A 46 7.05 -25.44 -12.10
C GLY A 46 8.40 -25.52 -12.81
N GLU A 47 8.42 -25.26 -14.12
CA GLU A 47 9.66 -25.26 -14.94
C GLU A 47 10.32 -23.88 -15.04
N THR A 48 9.70 -22.84 -14.50
CA THR A 48 10.21 -21.46 -14.64
C THR A 48 11.13 -21.09 -13.47
N PRO A 49 12.43 -20.83 -13.71
CA PRO A 49 13.33 -20.36 -12.67
C PRO A 49 13.06 -18.89 -12.32
N ILE A 50 13.15 -18.57 -11.04
CA ILE A 50 13.05 -17.23 -10.46
C ILE A 50 14.29 -16.99 -9.61
N GLU A 51 15.13 -16.04 -10.01
CA GLU A 51 16.37 -15.69 -9.33
C GLU A 51 16.34 -14.26 -8.82
N VAL A 52 16.79 -14.04 -7.58
CA VAL A 52 17.04 -12.69 -7.06
C VAL A 52 18.41 -12.22 -7.54
N LEU A 53 18.46 -11.17 -8.36
CA LEU A 53 19.72 -10.61 -8.87
C LEU A 53 20.33 -9.57 -7.95
N GLY A 54 19.51 -8.94 -7.11
CA GLY A 54 19.96 -7.94 -6.16
C GLY A 54 18.82 -7.08 -5.64
N THR A 55 19.14 -6.27 -4.63
CA THR A 55 18.20 -5.34 -4.01
C THR A 55 18.80 -3.94 -3.97
N GLN A 56 17.97 -2.92 -4.12
CA GLN A 56 18.34 -1.52 -3.95
C GLN A 56 17.19 -0.80 -3.26
N ASN A 57 17.40 -0.46 -1.99
CA ASN A 57 16.34 0.07 -1.11
C ASN A 57 15.10 -0.84 -1.17
N HIS A 58 13.93 -0.29 -1.50
CA HIS A 58 12.68 -1.04 -1.57
C HIS A 58 12.44 -1.70 -2.95
N TYR A 59 13.44 -1.71 -3.84
CA TYR A 59 13.37 -2.40 -5.13
C TYR A 59 14.19 -3.69 -5.12
N VAL A 60 13.66 -4.69 -5.81
CA VAL A 60 14.29 -5.99 -6.03
C VAL A 60 14.37 -6.24 -7.52
N ARG A 61 15.54 -6.64 -7.99
CA ARG A 61 15.74 -7.06 -9.37
C ARG A 61 15.64 -8.58 -9.43
N LEU A 62 14.71 -9.09 -10.22
CA LEU A 62 14.44 -10.51 -10.40
C LEU A 62 14.72 -10.93 -11.83
N ARG A 63 15.20 -12.17 -12.02
CA ARG A 63 15.18 -12.87 -13.30
C ARG A 63 14.09 -13.92 -13.24
N ILE A 64 13.12 -13.89 -14.15
CA ILE A 64 12.01 -14.84 -14.22
C ILE A 64 12.05 -15.48 -15.61
N GLY A 65 12.43 -16.76 -15.69
CA GLY A 65 12.77 -17.40 -16.95
C GLY A 65 13.90 -16.63 -17.64
N THR A 66 13.62 -16.08 -18.82
CA THR A 66 14.57 -15.25 -19.59
C THR A 66 14.45 -13.75 -19.31
N ASP A 67 13.38 -13.32 -18.64
CA ASP A 67 13.08 -11.90 -18.45
C ASP A 67 13.72 -11.36 -17.18
N THR A 68 14.10 -10.08 -17.20
CA THR A 68 14.59 -9.38 -16.00
C THR A 68 13.64 -8.25 -15.66
N LEU A 69 13.14 -8.26 -14.42
CA LEU A 69 12.18 -7.28 -13.90
C LEU A 69 12.77 -6.57 -12.68
N THR A 70 12.43 -5.30 -12.53
CA THR A 70 12.71 -4.55 -11.30
C THR A 70 11.38 -4.22 -10.64
N MET A 71 11.17 -4.78 -9.46
CA MET A 71 9.89 -4.74 -8.74
C MET A 71 10.06 -4.04 -7.40
N LYS A 72 9.10 -3.20 -7.04
CA LYS A 72 9.01 -2.66 -5.68
C LYS A 72 8.54 -3.74 -4.71
N THR A 73 8.98 -3.68 -3.46
CA THR A 73 8.27 -4.32 -2.34
C THR A 73 6.82 -3.83 -2.36
N ALA A 74 5.88 -4.77 -2.37
CA ALA A 74 4.45 -4.56 -2.58
C ALA A 74 3.78 -3.93 -1.35
N ARG A 75 4.25 -2.76 -0.94
CA ARG A 75 3.64 -1.95 0.11
C ARG A 75 2.27 -1.46 -0.33
N ARG A 76 2.23 -0.93 -1.56
CA ARG A 76 1.01 -0.53 -2.29
C ARG A 76 0.97 -1.04 -3.72
N SER A 77 1.98 -1.76 -4.18
CA SER A 77 2.04 -2.21 -5.57
C SER A 77 1.24 -3.52 -5.75
N PRO A 78 0.56 -3.73 -6.88
CA PRO A 78 -0.12 -4.99 -7.17
C PRO A 78 0.88 -6.11 -7.50
N ALA A 79 0.39 -7.33 -7.64
CA ALA A 79 1.17 -8.42 -8.24
C ALA A 79 1.35 -8.20 -9.74
N VAL A 80 2.50 -8.63 -10.26
CA VAL A 80 2.86 -8.58 -11.68
C VAL A 80 2.65 -9.95 -12.30
N THR A 81 2.01 -9.99 -13.47
CA THR A 81 1.88 -11.23 -14.25
C THR A 81 3.14 -11.47 -15.06
N SER A 82 3.65 -12.68 -15.02
CA SER A 82 4.85 -13.15 -15.71
C SER A 82 4.67 -14.59 -16.20
N VAL A 83 5.69 -15.14 -16.86
CA VAL A 83 5.70 -16.55 -17.27
C VAL A 83 5.64 -17.53 -16.09
N ALA A 84 6.06 -17.12 -14.88
CA ALA A 84 5.92 -17.91 -13.65
C ALA A 84 4.52 -17.81 -13.00
N GLY A 85 3.59 -17.04 -13.60
CA GLY A 85 2.31 -16.68 -12.98
C GLY A 85 2.34 -15.28 -12.36
N GLN A 86 1.63 -15.08 -11.27
CA GLN A 86 1.57 -13.80 -10.56
C GLN A 86 2.66 -13.75 -9.49
N VAL A 87 3.51 -12.71 -9.54
CA VAL A 87 4.65 -12.54 -8.63
C VAL A 87 4.59 -11.17 -7.98
N PHE A 88 4.96 -11.08 -6.71
CA PHE A 88 5.22 -9.82 -6.02
C PHE A 88 6.30 -9.97 -4.95
N VAL A 89 6.97 -8.88 -4.62
CA VAL A 89 7.92 -8.82 -3.51
C VAL A 89 7.13 -8.50 -2.25
N ALA A 90 6.86 -9.49 -1.40
CA ALA A 90 6.10 -9.32 -0.17
C ALA A 90 6.86 -8.49 0.88
N ASP A 91 8.17 -8.73 0.99
CA ASP A 91 9.06 -8.00 1.90
C ASP A 91 10.52 -8.04 1.40
N SER A 92 11.36 -7.14 1.89
CA SER A 92 12.79 -7.13 1.58
C SER A 92 13.63 -6.50 2.69
N ARG A 93 14.91 -6.88 2.78
CA ARG A 93 15.83 -6.32 3.79
C ARG A 93 15.96 -4.80 3.68
N GLY A 94 15.81 -4.23 2.49
CA GLY A 94 15.83 -2.77 2.32
C GLY A 94 14.65 -2.08 3.02
N VAL A 95 13.47 -2.70 3.02
CA VAL A 95 12.29 -2.20 3.75
C VAL A 95 12.43 -2.45 5.25
N SER A 96 12.80 -3.68 5.66
CA SER A 96 12.92 -4.03 7.08
C SER A 96 14.00 -3.24 7.82
N ARG A 97 15.07 -2.84 7.10
CA ARG A 97 16.15 -2.05 7.68
C ARG A 97 15.66 -0.67 8.10
N ILE A 98 14.94 0.06 7.24
CA ILE A 98 14.52 1.44 7.58
C ILE A 98 13.48 1.51 8.71
N SER A 99 12.87 0.37 9.06
CA SER A 99 11.98 0.21 10.20
C SER A 99 12.69 -0.32 11.46
N GLY A 100 14.02 -0.36 11.49
CA GLY A 100 14.79 -0.80 12.66
C GLY A 100 14.71 -2.31 12.94
N ASN A 101 14.43 -3.14 11.94
CA ASN A 101 14.16 -4.58 12.08
C ASN A 101 12.95 -4.88 12.98
N ASP A 102 11.89 -4.10 12.76
CA ASP A 102 10.59 -4.29 13.38
C ASP A 102 10.13 -5.77 13.32
N PRO A 103 9.66 -6.36 14.43
CA PRO A 103 9.15 -7.73 14.47
C PRO A 103 8.01 -8.02 13.47
N ALA A 104 7.33 -6.99 12.95
CA ALA A 104 6.41 -7.11 11.83
C ALA A 104 7.02 -7.82 10.62
N HIS A 105 8.31 -7.58 10.36
CA HIS A 105 9.07 -8.21 9.28
C HIS A 105 9.56 -9.64 9.59
N GLY A 106 9.13 -10.24 10.71
CA GLY A 106 9.68 -11.53 11.18
C GLY A 106 9.46 -12.75 10.27
N LEU A 107 8.73 -12.61 9.16
CA LEU A 107 8.62 -13.64 8.11
C LEU A 107 9.74 -13.56 7.07
N LEU A 108 10.43 -12.41 6.98
CA LEU A 108 11.61 -12.21 6.16
C LEU A 108 12.83 -12.84 6.86
N LYS A 109 13.26 -14.00 6.37
CA LYS A 109 14.42 -14.75 6.88
C LYS A 109 15.68 -14.55 6.02
N LYS A 110 15.50 -14.21 4.74
CA LYS A 110 16.58 -13.97 3.77
C LYS A 110 16.57 -12.53 3.27
N GLU A 111 17.13 -12.23 2.10
CA GLU A 111 17.10 -10.88 1.52
C GLU A 111 15.73 -10.44 1.05
N VAL A 112 14.96 -11.38 0.49
CA VAL A 112 13.67 -11.10 -0.15
C VAL A 112 12.67 -12.18 0.26
N LEU A 113 11.44 -11.76 0.57
CA LEU A 113 10.28 -12.64 0.65
C LEU A 113 9.42 -12.42 -0.60
N LEU A 114 9.34 -13.42 -1.47
CA LEU A 114 8.50 -13.38 -2.67
C LEU A 114 7.15 -14.04 -2.42
N GLY A 115 6.09 -13.46 -2.96
CA GLY A 115 4.78 -14.09 -3.11
C GLY A 115 4.59 -14.53 -4.56
N ILE A 116 4.28 -15.80 -4.77
CA ILE A 116 4.14 -16.42 -6.10
C ILE A 116 2.83 -17.21 -6.16
N SER A 117 2.04 -17.01 -7.21
CA SER A 117 0.77 -17.70 -7.42
C SER A 117 0.60 -18.14 -8.88
N PRO A 118 -0.05 -19.28 -9.17
CA PRO A 118 -0.36 -19.67 -10.54
C PRO A 118 -1.15 -18.59 -11.28
N GLY A 119 -0.73 -18.24 -12.50
CA GLY A 119 -1.39 -17.20 -13.30
C GLY A 119 -2.85 -17.50 -13.68
N SER A 120 -3.33 -18.72 -13.49
CA SER A 120 -4.72 -19.11 -13.73
C SER A 120 -5.64 -18.91 -12.53
N MET A 121 -5.12 -18.67 -11.32
CA MET A 121 -5.90 -18.54 -10.08
C MET A 121 -5.84 -17.12 -9.52
N PRO A 122 -6.91 -16.59 -8.88
CA PRO A 122 -6.79 -15.35 -8.12
C PRO A 122 -5.75 -15.52 -7.02
N LEU A 123 -5.12 -14.43 -6.56
CA LEU A 123 -4.17 -14.50 -5.45
C LEU A 123 -4.83 -15.06 -4.18
N ILE A 124 -6.13 -14.81 -4.04
CA ILE A 124 -6.96 -15.30 -2.94
C ILE A 124 -8.36 -15.65 -3.48
N ASP A 125 -8.94 -16.76 -3.03
CA ASP A 125 -10.21 -17.25 -3.59
C ASP A 125 -11.40 -16.35 -3.16
N PRO A 126 -12.08 -15.63 -4.08
CA PRO A 126 -13.20 -14.77 -3.73
C PRO A 126 -14.44 -15.55 -3.24
N TYR A 127 -14.49 -16.87 -3.42
CA TYR A 127 -15.53 -17.72 -2.82
C TYR A 127 -15.21 -18.11 -1.37
N GLN A 128 -13.99 -17.92 -0.91
CA GLN A 128 -13.59 -18.19 0.47
C GLN A 128 -13.35 -16.90 1.25
N PHE A 129 -12.93 -15.84 0.55
CA PHE A 129 -12.55 -14.56 1.12
C PHE A 129 -13.40 -13.41 0.56
N LEU A 130 -13.62 -12.38 1.37
CA LEU A 130 -14.37 -11.18 1.04
C LEU A 130 -13.54 -9.95 1.43
N PHE A 131 -13.69 -8.83 0.73
CA PHE A 131 -13.16 -7.55 1.21
C PHE A 131 -13.73 -7.22 2.62
N PRO A 132 -12.92 -6.74 3.58
CA PRO A 132 -13.25 -6.72 5.01
C PRO A 132 -14.18 -5.55 5.43
N VAL A 133 -14.78 -4.84 4.49
CA VAL A 133 -15.73 -3.75 4.73
C VAL A 133 -16.92 -3.92 3.78
N THR A 134 -18.14 -3.78 4.30
CA THR A 134 -19.35 -3.90 3.48
C THR A 134 -19.50 -2.74 2.49
N PHE A 135 -19.99 -3.06 1.28
CA PHE A 135 -20.36 -2.07 0.27
C PHE A 135 -21.80 -1.57 0.42
N THR A 136 -22.61 -2.15 1.32
CA THR A 136 -24.05 -1.84 1.46
C THR A 136 -24.33 -0.34 1.65
N ASP A 137 -23.44 0.37 2.35
CA ASP A 137 -23.59 1.81 2.61
C ASP A 137 -22.80 2.70 1.63
N GLY A 138 -22.37 2.16 0.50
CA GLY A 138 -21.60 2.87 -0.52
C GLY A 138 -20.14 3.07 -0.18
N TYR A 139 -19.52 2.14 0.56
CA TYR A 139 -18.09 2.20 0.85
C TYR A 139 -17.27 2.16 -0.46
N ILE A 140 -16.34 3.10 -0.59
CA ILE A 140 -15.39 3.13 -1.72
C ILE A 140 -13.98 3.16 -1.14
N TRP A 141 -13.20 2.13 -1.43
CA TRP A 141 -11.79 2.11 -1.08
C TRP A 141 -11.00 2.98 -2.06
N LYS A 142 -10.43 4.08 -1.55
CA LYS A 142 -9.68 5.04 -2.38
C LYS A 142 -8.25 4.58 -2.67
N THR A 143 -7.70 3.64 -1.88
CA THR A 143 -6.32 3.13 -2.01
C THR A 143 -5.21 4.18 -1.83
N LEU A 144 -5.57 5.40 -1.41
CA LEU A 144 -4.67 6.54 -1.21
C LEU A 144 -4.14 6.64 0.22
N GLU A 145 -4.31 5.58 1.00
CA GLU A 145 -4.02 5.59 2.42
C GLU A 145 -2.53 5.77 2.68
N GLU A 146 -2.19 6.51 3.73
CA GLU A 146 -0.81 6.68 4.19
C GLU A 146 -0.35 5.52 5.06
N THR A 147 -1.28 4.86 5.75
CA THR A 147 -1.02 3.66 6.55
C THR A 147 -1.32 2.40 5.75
N TYR A 148 -0.28 1.87 5.11
CA TYR A 148 -0.32 0.68 4.26
C TYR A 148 0.77 -0.32 4.67
N MET A 149 0.82 -1.49 4.04
CA MET A 149 1.76 -2.55 4.41
C MET A 149 3.20 -2.03 4.46
N PHE A 150 3.78 -2.06 5.65
CA PHE A 150 5.14 -1.62 5.96
C PHE A 150 5.44 -0.17 5.55
N SER A 151 4.43 0.71 5.61
CA SER A 151 4.63 2.14 5.40
C SER A 151 5.56 2.70 6.48
N TYR A 152 6.52 3.52 6.06
CA TYR A 152 7.39 4.24 6.99
C TYR A 152 6.61 5.33 7.73
N MET A 153 6.67 5.32 9.06
CA MET A 153 5.97 6.26 9.94
C MET A 153 7.00 7.08 10.76
N PRO A 154 7.41 8.27 10.29
CA PRO A 154 8.53 9.05 10.90
C PRO A 154 8.29 9.46 12.35
N ASP A 155 7.02 9.57 12.77
CA ASP A 155 6.67 10.03 14.11
C ASP A 155 6.54 8.91 15.15
N GLY A 156 6.47 7.63 14.77
CA GLY A 156 6.36 6.47 15.69
C GLY A 156 5.21 6.50 16.72
N LYS A 157 4.36 7.55 16.71
CA LYS A 157 3.48 7.95 17.83
C LYS A 157 2.34 6.99 18.12
N GLU A 158 1.91 6.17 17.17
CA GLU A 158 0.77 5.26 17.39
C GLU A 158 1.17 3.89 17.94
N THR A 159 2.42 3.46 17.77
CA THR A 159 2.79 2.05 18.04
C THR A 159 4.19 1.85 18.63
N GLY A 160 5.04 2.89 18.67
CA GLY A 160 6.47 2.69 18.95
C GLY A 160 7.22 1.90 17.86
N LEU A 161 6.53 1.65 16.74
CA LEU A 161 7.01 0.89 15.59
C LEU A 161 7.14 1.80 14.38
N TRP A 162 8.24 1.66 13.64
CA TRP A 162 8.55 2.46 12.46
C TRP A 162 7.93 1.87 11.18
N SER A 163 7.42 0.63 11.26
CA SER A 163 6.72 -0.10 10.20
C SER A 163 5.23 -0.25 10.52
N TYR A 164 4.37 0.16 9.59
CA TYR A 164 2.94 -0.09 9.73
C TYR A 164 2.57 -1.52 9.31
N ALA A 165 2.35 -2.41 10.29
CA ALA A 165 1.94 -3.79 10.01
C ALA A 165 0.45 -3.85 9.65
N GLY A 166 0.08 -4.15 8.41
CA GLY A 166 -1.31 -4.19 7.98
C GLY A 166 -1.70 -3.06 7.03
N VAL A 167 -3.00 -2.88 6.83
CA VAL A 167 -3.57 -1.86 5.94
C VAL A 167 -4.61 -1.08 6.72
N GLY A 168 -4.46 0.24 6.74
CA GLY A 168 -5.43 1.14 7.34
C GLY A 168 -6.44 1.60 6.30
N LEU A 169 -7.65 1.06 6.34
CA LEU A 169 -8.74 1.44 5.44
C LEU A 169 -9.43 2.71 5.97
N ASP A 170 -9.41 3.78 5.18
CA ASP A 170 -10.03 5.05 5.58
C ASP A 170 -11.54 4.88 5.73
N MET A 171 -12.05 5.27 6.90
CA MET A 171 -13.46 5.23 7.28
C MET A 171 -13.92 6.58 7.85
N MET A 172 -13.28 7.67 7.43
CA MET A 172 -13.64 9.04 7.84
C MET A 172 -15.15 9.33 7.73
N GLU A 173 -15.80 8.86 6.67
CA GLU A 173 -17.24 9.06 6.44
C GLU A 173 -18.14 8.31 7.42
N SER A 174 -17.59 7.34 8.18
CA SER A 174 -18.31 6.57 9.22
C SER A 174 -18.01 7.07 10.63
N ARG A 175 -17.28 8.17 10.77
CA ARG A 175 -16.90 8.71 12.08
C ARG A 175 -18.14 8.99 12.93
N ALA A 176 -18.22 8.34 14.08
CA ALA A 176 -19.35 8.40 15.02
C ALA A 176 -20.69 7.94 14.41
N MET A 177 -20.65 7.09 13.39
CA MET A 177 -21.82 6.52 12.74
C MET A 177 -21.65 5.00 12.59
N GLN A 178 -22.74 4.25 12.74
CA GLN A 178 -22.81 2.84 12.40
C GLN A 178 -22.96 2.68 10.87
N LYS A 179 -21.89 3.01 10.14
CA LYS A 179 -21.82 2.96 8.67
C LYS A 179 -20.62 2.10 8.26
N HIS A 180 -20.73 1.41 7.13
CA HIS A 180 -19.66 0.59 6.57
C HIS A 180 -19.19 -0.50 7.56
N ALA A 181 -20.10 -1.38 7.98
CA ALA A 181 -19.75 -2.50 8.87
C ALA A 181 -18.48 -3.24 8.41
N VAL A 182 -17.59 -3.47 9.36
CA VAL A 182 -16.41 -4.33 9.20
C VAL A 182 -16.89 -5.78 9.34
N VAL A 183 -16.47 -6.60 8.39
CA VAL A 183 -16.94 -7.98 8.25
C VAL A 183 -15.78 -8.97 8.26
N ALA A 184 -16.06 -10.21 8.65
CA ALA A 184 -15.09 -11.28 8.63
C ALA A 184 -14.64 -11.57 7.19
N MET A 185 -13.34 -11.33 6.92
CA MET A 185 -12.71 -11.54 5.62
C MET A 185 -12.86 -13.00 5.15
N GLU A 186 -12.87 -13.96 6.06
CA GLU A 186 -13.24 -15.36 5.81
C GLU A 186 -13.85 -15.99 7.07
N SER A 187 -14.31 -17.25 6.96
CA SER A 187 -14.74 -18.02 8.12
C SER A 187 -13.58 -18.25 9.10
N GLY A 188 -13.90 -18.25 10.39
CA GLY A 188 -12.89 -18.38 11.43
C GLY A 188 -13.44 -18.42 12.84
N ARG A 189 -12.53 -18.46 13.81
CA ARG A 189 -12.86 -18.50 15.24
C ARG A 189 -12.30 -17.26 15.95
N ILE A 190 -13.15 -16.57 16.70
CA ILE A 190 -12.73 -15.45 17.54
C ILE A 190 -11.86 -15.97 18.68
N VAL A 191 -10.59 -15.61 18.71
CA VAL A 191 -9.62 -16.09 19.70
C VAL A 191 -9.61 -15.20 20.94
N TRP A 192 -9.63 -13.89 20.74
CA TRP A 192 -9.70 -12.90 21.80
C TRP A 192 -10.25 -11.58 21.27
N ILE A 193 -10.76 -10.78 22.20
CA ILE A 193 -11.21 -9.40 22.00
C ILE A 193 -10.55 -8.58 23.11
N GLU A 194 -9.86 -7.51 22.74
CA GLU A 194 -9.29 -6.52 23.66
C GLU A 194 -10.09 -5.23 23.53
N THR A 195 -10.48 -4.61 24.64
CA THR A 195 -11.35 -3.41 24.65
C THR A 195 -10.86 -2.35 25.63
N GLY A 196 -11.20 -1.08 25.38
CA GLY A 196 -11.09 -0.01 26.38
C GLY A 196 -9.67 0.48 26.63
N TYR A 197 -8.75 0.26 25.70
CA TYR A 197 -7.41 0.83 25.76
C TYR A 197 -7.44 2.33 25.45
N ASP A 198 -6.49 3.08 26.01
CA ASP A 198 -6.34 4.54 25.86
C ASP A 198 -7.54 5.40 26.29
N ARG A 199 -8.41 4.87 27.18
CA ARG A 199 -9.64 5.54 27.66
C ARG A 199 -10.63 5.88 26.53
N MET A 200 -10.51 5.19 25.39
CA MET A 200 -11.42 5.28 24.25
C MET A 200 -12.22 3.98 24.16
N PRO A 201 -13.44 3.99 23.58
CA PRO A 201 -14.21 2.78 23.34
C PRO A 201 -13.65 2.05 22.10
N LEU A 202 -12.34 1.79 22.09
CA LEU A 202 -11.65 1.03 21.05
C LEU A 202 -11.70 -0.45 21.36
N ALA A 203 -11.81 -1.24 20.31
CA ALA A 203 -11.69 -2.68 20.36
C ALA A 203 -10.78 -3.22 19.26
N THR A 204 -10.15 -4.34 19.61
CA THR A 204 -9.33 -5.14 18.73
C THR A 204 -9.74 -6.59 18.82
N VAL A 205 -9.94 -7.22 17.68
CA VAL A 205 -10.43 -8.60 17.56
C VAL A 205 -9.37 -9.44 16.85
N CYS A 206 -9.07 -10.61 17.39
CA CYS A 206 -8.26 -11.61 16.73
C CYS A 206 -9.11 -12.80 16.29
N ILE A 207 -9.02 -13.14 15.02
CA ILE A 207 -9.74 -14.25 14.40
C ILE A 207 -8.72 -15.24 13.83
N GLU A 208 -8.78 -16.49 14.23
CA GLU A 208 -8.01 -17.57 13.62
C GLU A 208 -8.67 -18.01 12.31
N SER A 209 -7.86 -18.10 11.26
CA SER A 209 -8.25 -18.57 9.94
C SER A 209 -8.76 -20.02 9.97
N GLU A 210 -9.92 -20.28 9.38
CA GLU A 210 -10.42 -21.65 9.18
C GLU A 210 -9.68 -22.35 8.02
N SER A 211 -9.39 -21.61 6.95
CA SER A 211 -8.75 -22.14 5.74
C SER A 211 -7.26 -22.41 5.92
N SER A 212 -6.60 -21.66 6.80
CA SER A 212 -5.16 -21.66 6.99
C SER A 212 -4.81 -21.64 8.49
N PRO A 213 -4.99 -22.76 9.22
CA PRO A 213 -4.70 -22.82 10.65
C PRO A 213 -3.30 -22.30 11.00
N GLY A 214 -3.20 -21.47 12.03
CA GLY A 214 -1.98 -20.75 12.40
C GLY A 214 -1.79 -19.38 11.71
N ILE A 215 -2.70 -18.98 10.82
CA ILE A 215 -2.85 -17.60 10.35
C ILE A 215 -3.95 -16.91 11.13
N TYR A 216 -3.74 -15.65 11.50
CA TYR A 216 -4.68 -14.85 12.27
C TYR A 216 -4.92 -13.49 11.62
N TYR A 217 -6.17 -13.04 11.72
CA TYR A 217 -6.61 -11.71 11.33
C TYR A 217 -6.77 -10.85 12.57
N ILE A 218 -6.13 -9.68 12.56
CA ILE A 218 -6.23 -8.68 13.61
C ILE A 218 -7.04 -7.52 13.04
N TYR A 219 -8.26 -7.34 13.56
CA TYR A 219 -9.16 -6.25 13.24
C TYR A 219 -9.04 -5.20 14.34
N GLU A 220 -8.51 -4.04 14.01
CA GLU A 220 -8.20 -2.97 14.97
C GLU A 220 -9.00 -1.72 14.71
N HIS A 221 -9.09 -0.90 15.76
CA HIS A 221 -9.79 0.38 15.76
C HIS A 221 -11.30 0.23 15.53
N LEU A 222 -11.88 -0.84 16.06
CA LEU A 222 -13.32 -1.04 16.11
C LEU A 222 -13.93 -0.27 17.29
N HIS A 223 -15.23 0.04 17.22
CA HIS A 223 -16.00 0.59 18.33
C HIS A 223 -16.41 -0.53 19.28
N GLY A 224 -15.92 -0.50 20.52
CA GLY A 224 -16.11 -1.58 21.49
C GLY A 224 -17.56 -1.85 21.87
N ASP A 225 -18.38 -0.79 21.95
CA ASP A 225 -19.81 -0.95 22.30
C ASP A 225 -20.66 -1.48 21.12
N ASP A 226 -20.11 -1.48 19.90
CA ASP A 226 -20.83 -1.90 18.69
C ASP A 226 -20.35 -3.26 18.13
N LEU A 227 -19.57 -4.02 18.91
CA LEU A 227 -19.14 -5.35 18.50
C LEU A 227 -20.35 -6.30 18.42
N MET A 228 -20.43 -7.05 17.32
CA MET A 228 -21.51 -8.01 17.04
C MET A 228 -21.09 -9.46 17.34
N ILE A 229 -19.91 -9.63 17.92
CA ILE A 229 -19.26 -10.92 18.17
C ILE A 229 -18.77 -11.02 19.60
N ARG A 230 -18.48 -12.25 20.04
CA ARG A 230 -17.89 -12.56 21.35
C ARG A 230 -16.70 -13.49 21.20
N LYS A 231 -15.85 -13.51 22.23
CA LYS A 231 -14.74 -14.46 22.30
C LYS A 231 -15.26 -15.90 22.19
N ASN A 232 -14.55 -16.72 21.42
CA ASN A 232 -14.88 -18.11 21.06
C ASN A 232 -16.04 -18.30 20.08
N ASP A 233 -16.70 -17.24 19.61
CA ASP A 233 -17.66 -17.36 18.53
C ASP A 233 -16.98 -17.90 17.26
N ARG A 234 -17.75 -18.61 16.45
CA ARG A 234 -17.40 -18.89 15.05
C ARG A 234 -18.12 -17.88 14.18
N VAL A 235 -17.38 -17.29 13.26
CA VAL A 235 -17.90 -16.41 12.22
C VAL A 235 -17.77 -17.12 10.88
N ILE A 236 -18.72 -16.88 9.99
CA ILE A 236 -18.60 -17.23 8.58
C ILE A 236 -18.16 -16.00 7.77
N ARG A 237 -17.58 -16.23 6.59
CA ARG A 237 -17.22 -15.17 5.65
C ARG A 237 -18.37 -14.17 5.47
N GLY A 238 -18.10 -12.90 5.74
CA GLY A 238 -19.06 -11.80 5.58
C GLY A 238 -19.91 -11.50 6.82
N ASP A 239 -19.82 -12.28 7.89
CA ASP A 239 -20.46 -11.94 9.16
C ASP A 239 -19.95 -10.59 9.67
N ALA A 240 -20.85 -9.76 10.17
CA ALA A 240 -20.49 -8.48 10.75
C ALA A 240 -19.72 -8.67 12.06
N ILE A 241 -18.58 -7.98 12.17
CA ILE A 241 -17.74 -7.95 13.37
C ILE A 241 -18.13 -6.74 14.23
N GLY A 242 -18.31 -5.58 13.59
CA GLY A 242 -18.65 -4.32 14.24
C GLY A 242 -18.42 -3.14 13.31
N TYR A 243 -18.31 -1.94 13.87
CA TYR A 243 -18.02 -0.70 13.12
C TYR A 243 -16.68 -0.12 13.54
N ALA A 244 -16.05 0.66 12.67
CA ALA A 244 -14.84 1.38 13.02
C ALA A 244 -15.15 2.51 14.02
N TRP A 245 -14.27 2.72 14.99
CA TRP A 245 -14.37 3.82 15.93
C TRP A 245 -13.97 5.15 15.29
N GLY A 246 -14.63 6.25 15.68
CA GLY A 246 -14.13 7.58 15.35
C GLY A 246 -14.80 8.72 16.11
N THR A 247 -14.06 9.38 17.01
CA THR A 247 -14.41 10.71 17.55
C THR A 247 -13.14 11.55 17.74
N GLY A 248 -13.27 12.89 17.91
CA GLY A 248 -12.16 13.79 18.29
C GLY A 248 -10.97 14.00 17.31
N GLY A 249 -10.31 12.96 16.80
CA GLY A 249 -9.02 13.04 16.10
C GLY A 249 -8.88 12.30 14.76
N TRP A 250 -9.92 11.57 14.32
CA TRP A 250 -9.88 10.54 13.25
C TRP A 250 -9.17 9.26 13.70
N ASN A 251 -9.76 8.13 13.31
CA ASN A 251 -9.21 6.78 13.44
C ASN A 251 -9.76 5.97 12.27
N HIS A 252 -8.99 5.02 11.76
CA HIS A 252 -9.30 4.20 10.59
C HIS A 252 -9.35 2.73 10.96
N PHE A 253 -10.07 1.92 10.20
CA PHE A 253 -10.03 0.47 10.42
C PHE A 253 -8.69 -0.09 9.97
N ARG A 254 -7.99 -0.81 10.86
CA ARG A 254 -6.74 -1.49 10.52
C ARG A 254 -6.98 -3.00 10.45
N LEU A 255 -6.55 -3.58 9.33
CA LEU A 255 -6.49 -5.03 9.16
C LEU A 255 -5.03 -5.49 9.08
N THR A 256 -4.66 -6.44 9.92
CA THR A 256 -3.37 -7.14 9.84
C THR A 256 -3.60 -8.63 9.67
N VAL A 257 -2.83 -9.28 8.79
CA VAL A 257 -2.74 -10.75 8.70
C VAL A 257 -1.39 -11.16 9.27
N THR A 258 -1.35 -12.10 10.21
CA THR A 258 -0.10 -12.56 10.84
C THR A 258 0.01 -14.09 10.84
N ARG A 259 1.25 -14.58 10.76
CA ARG A 259 1.60 -16.00 10.91
C ARG A 259 2.65 -16.18 12.01
N PRO A 260 2.24 -16.12 13.28
CA PRO A 260 3.11 -16.36 14.42
C PRO A 260 3.36 -17.85 14.67
N ASP A 261 4.32 -18.18 15.55
CA ASP A 261 4.58 -19.58 15.95
C ASP A 261 3.59 -20.09 17.01
N SER A 262 2.87 -19.17 17.65
CA SER A 262 1.83 -19.41 18.66
C SER A 262 0.72 -18.39 18.51
N ILE A 263 -0.47 -18.67 19.07
CA ILE A 263 -1.59 -17.72 19.07
C ILE A 263 -1.10 -16.34 19.52
N PRO A 264 -1.24 -15.28 18.70
CA PRO A 264 -0.75 -13.97 19.05
C PRO A 264 -1.56 -13.42 20.22
N VAL A 265 -0.90 -12.74 21.15
CA VAL A 265 -1.58 -11.94 22.19
C VAL A 265 -1.63 -10.48 21.75
N TYR A 266 -2.40 -9.64 22.44
CA TYR A 266 -2.52 -8.23 22.08
C TYR A 266 -1.15 -7.54 21.92
N ALA A 267 -0.20 -7.80 22.82
CA ALA A 267 1.15 -7.19 22.77
C ALA A 267 1.98 -7.60 21.54
N THR A 268 1.76 -8.78 20.95
CA THR A 268 2.56 -9.33 19.84
C THR A 268 1.76 -9.45 18.54
N ARG A 269 0.55 -8.90 18.49
CA ARG A 269 -0.42 -9.05 17.39
C ARG A 269 0.10 -8.63 16.00
N HIS A 270 1.11 -7.78 15.94
CA HIS A 270 1.71 -7.30 14.69
C HIS A 270 2.93 -8.08 14.24
N HIS A 271 3.49 -8.96 15.08
CA HIS A 271 4.69 -9.70 14.74
C HIS A 271 4.42 -10.62 13.54
N LYS A 272 5.44 -10.84 12.70
CA LYS A 272 5.37 -11.77 11.56
C LYS A 272 4.13 -11.50 10.67
N ALA A 273 3.96 -10.24 10.29
CA ALA A 273 2.86 -9.80 9.45
C ALA A 273 3.05 -10.34 8.02
N ILE A 274 2.02 -10.96 7.48
CA ILE A 274 1.96 -11.35 6.07
C ILE A 274 1.63 -10.10 5.27
N ASN A 275 2.44 -9.78 4.25
CA ASN A 275 2.01 -8.80 3.26
C ASN A 275 0.93 -9.40 2.37
N PHE A 276 -0.31 -8.94 2.58
CA PHE A 276 -1.50 -9.35 1.86
C PHE A 276 -2.10 -8.22 1.00
N TYR A 277 -1.37 -7.12 0.81
CA TYR A 277 -1.89 -5.97 0.07
C TYR A 277 -2.29 -6.32 -1.37
N PRO A 278 -1.49 -7.10 -2.14
CA PRO A 278 -1.92 -7.59 -3.45
C PRO A 278 -3.22 -8.41 -3.42
N GLN A 279 -3.39 -9.30 -2.44
CA GLN A 279 -4.61 -10.08 -2.26
C GLN A 279 -5.81 -9.18 -1.95
N LEU A 280 -5.63 -8.14 -1.13
CA LEU A 280 -6.71 -7.21 -0.78
C LEU A 280 -7.20 -6.43 -2.00
N LEU A 281 -6.30 -6.07 -2.91
CA LEU A 281 -6.67 -5.47 -4.21
C LEU A 281 -7.45 -6.43 -5.08
N ASP A 282 -7.03 -7.69 -5.13
CA ASP A 282 -7.69 -8.73 -5.92
C ASP A 282 -9.13 -8.98 -5.41
N LEU A 283 -9.33 -8.91 -4.08
CA LEU A 283 -10.67 -8.99 -3.48
C LEU A 283 -11.56 -7.78 -3.82
N TYR A 284 -10.99 -6.58 -3.90
CA TYR A 284 -11.77 -5.36 -4.14
C TYR A 284 -12.04 -5.10 -5.63
N PHE A 285 -11.01 -5.19 -6.47
CA PHE A 285 -11.07 -4.88 -7.91
C PHE A 285 -11.26 -6.12 -8.80
N GLY A 286 -11.13 -7.32 -8.24
CA GLY A 286 -11.02 -8.56 -9.00
C GLY A 286 -9.67 -8.68 -9.73
N ARG A 287 -9.52 -9.77 -10.49
CA ARG A 287 -8.31 -10.07 -11.29
C ARG A 287 -8.13 -9.16 -12.53
N GLN A 288 -8.93 -8.10 -12.64
CA GLN A 288 -8.83 -7.17 -13.76
C GLN A 288 -7.55 -6.33 -13.64
N PRO A 289 -6.94 -5.88 -14.76
CA PRO A 289 -5.83 -4.94 -14.67
C PRO A 289 -6.27 -3.76 -13.81
N VAL A 290 -5.51 -3.47 -12.76
CA VAL A 290 -5.88 -2.40 -11.82
C VAL A 290 -6.03 -1.12 -12.62
N PHE A 291 -7.26 -0.60 -12.70
CA PHE A 291 -7.60 0.51 -13.56
C PHE A 291 -6.72 1.71 -13.23
N THR A 292 -6.09 2.26 -14.27
CA THR A 292 -5.35 3.52 -14.19
C THR A 292 -6.35 4.66 -14.00
N HIS A 293 -6.49 5.14 -12.76
CA HIS A 293 -7.36 6.29 -12.48
C HIS A 293 -6.86 7.49 -13.28
N THR A 294 -7.76 8.18 -13.97
CA THR A 294 -7.45 9.30 -14.85
C THR A 294 -8.43 10.44 -14.57
N PHE A 295 -7.91 11.66 -14.42
CA PHE A 295 -8.67 12.84 -14.02
C PHE A 295 -8.84 13.82 -15.18
N THR A 296 -9.97 14.53 -15.22
CA THR A 296 -10.16 15.71 -16.09
C THR A 296 -10.21 17.00 -15.29
N LYS A 297 -10.37 16.91 -13.97
CA LYS A 297 -10.28 18.01 -13.01
C LYS A 297 -10.00 17.44 -11.63
N GLY A 298 -9.45 18.25 -10.73
CA GLY A 298 -9.21 17.82 -9.37
C GLY A 298 -8.65 18.92 -8.48
N GLN A 299 -8.74 18.65 -7.18
CA GLN A 299 -8.14 19.44 -6.12
C GLN A 299 -7.42 18.46 -5.19
N ILE A 300 -6.10 18.57 -5.12
CA ILE A 300 -5.24 17.67 -4.35
C ILE A 300 -4.64 18.46 -3.21
N TYR A 301 -4.89 18.00 -1.98
CA TYR A 301 -4.34 18.61 -0.77
C TYR A 301 -3.18 17.80 -0.23
N PHE A 302 -2.17 18.49 0.28
CA PHE A 302 -0.96 17.85 0.78
C PHE A 302 -0.84 18.06 2.29
N GLY A 303 -0.40 17.02 3.01
CA GLY A 303 -0.06 17.11 4.43
C GLY A 303 -1.20 17.52 5.38
N ARG A 304 -2.45 17.68 4.93
CA ARG A 304 -3.58 18.08 5.77
C ARG A 304 -3.78 17.13 6.95
N PRO A 305 -4.23 17.61 8.11
CA PRO A 305 -4.48 16.75 9.28
C PRO A 305 -5.58 15.74 8.98
N ASP A 306 -5.53 14.57 9.61
CA ASP A 306 -6.35 13.43 9.21
C ASP A 306 -7.84 13.67 9.41
N HIS A 307 -8.22 14.45 10.43
CA HIS A 307 -9.61 14.87 10.63
C HIS A 307 -10.19 15.76 9.51
N MET A 308 -9.38 16.23 8.56
CA MET A 308 -9.83 17.01 7.38
C MET A 308 -9.69 16.27 6.05
N ASN A 309 -8.75 15.32 5.93
CA ASN A 309 -8.45 14.67 4.64
C ASN A 309 -8.37 13.14 4.73
N GLY A 310 -8.86 12.57 5.84
CA GLY A 310 -8.79 11.14 6.12
C GLY A 310 -7.34 10.63 6.15
N ASN A 311 -7.15 9.37 5.75
CA ASN A 311 -5.84 8.72 5.70
C ASN A 311 -4.98 9.17 4.51
N SER A 312 -5.13 10.39 4.00
CA SER A 312 -4.44 10.80 2.77
C SER A 312 -3.61 12.05 3.02
N LYS A 313 -2.30 11.98 2.76
CA LYS A 313 -1.41 13.16 2.79
C LYS A 313 -0.86 13.51 1.42
N ASN A 314 -1.01 12.63 0.43
CA ASN A 314 -0.44 12.77 -0.92
C ASN A 314 1.08 12.92 -0.90
N VAL A 315 1.76 12.22 0.01
CA VAL A 315 3.23 12.30 0.18
C VAL A 315 3.95 11.08 -0.40
N SER A 316 3.20 10.05 -0.78
CA SER A 316 3.77 8.79 -1.20
C SER A 316 4.12 8.79 -2.70
N ALA A 317 4.98 7.86 -3.12
CA ALA A 317 5.39 7.77 -4.51
C ALA A 317 4.23 7.47 -5.46
N TYR A 318 4.44 7.82 -6.73
CA TYR A 318 3.53 7.56 -7.83
C TYR A 318 3.28 6.06 -8.01
N GLU A 319 1.99 5.73 -8.16
CA GLU A 319 1.48 4.42 -8.53
C GLU A 319 0.44 4.61 -9.63
N SER A 320 0.60 3.93 -10.76
CA SER A 320 -0.20 4.16 -11.99
C SER A 320 -1.69 4.03 -11.76
N ARG A 321 -2.08 3.04 -10.97
CA ARG A 321 -3.46 2.76 -10.54
C ARG A 321 -4.12 3.90 -9.73
N HIS A 322 -3.39 4.57 -8.85
CA HIS A 322 -3.92 5.71 -8.09
C HIS A 322 -4.03 6.94 -8.98
N GLY A 323 -3.13 7.01 -9.96
CA GLY A 323 -3.01 8.09 -10.91
C GLY A 323 -2.48 9.39 -10.32
N THR A 324 -1.90 9.36 -9.12
CA THR A 324 -1.20 10.50 -8.54
C THR A 324 0.00 10.05 -7.70
N GLY A 325 1.03 10.88 -7.60
CA GLY A 325 2.09 10.71 -6.61
C GLY A 325 3.44 11.28 -7.05
N TRP A 326 4.43 11.16 -6.18
CA TRP A 326 5.78 11.71 -6.39
C TRP A 326 6.69 10.73 -7.15
N LEU A 327 7.51 11.23 -8.07
CA LEU A 327 8.55 10.43 -8.74
C LEU A 327 9.80 10.29 -7.85
N LEU A 328 9.80 9.26 -6.99
CA LEU A 328 10.84 9.07 -5.97
C LEU A 328 11.88 8.00 -6.32
N GLY A 329 11.61 7.15 -7.31
CA GLY A 329 12.54 6.15 -7.83
C GLY A 329 13.21 5.28 -6.76
N GLN A 330 14.37 4.71 -7.11
CA GLN A 330 15.14 3.82 -6.21
C GLN A 330 15.93 4.58 -5.14
N TRP A 331 16.13 5.90 -5.28
CA TRP A 331 16.97 6.68 -4.38
C TRP A 331 16.30 6.95 -3.02
N ASN A 332 14.96 6.91 -2.96
CA ASN A 332 14.18 7.16 -1.75
C ASN A 332 13.73 5.83 -1.11
N PRO A 333 14.25 5.43 0.06
CA PRO A 333 13.88 4.15 0.68
C PRO A 333 12.50 4.15 1.34
N ALA A 334 12.00 5.31 1.80
CA ALA A 334 10.67 5.44 2.40
C ALA A 334 9.53 5.32 1.38
N ASP A 335 9.79 5.54 0.10
CA ASP A 335 8.78 5.70 -0.96
C ASP A 335 7.81 6.87 -0.62
N LYS A 336 8.31 7.88 0.11
CA LYS A 336 7.56 9.06 0.58
C LYS A 336 8.43 10.33 0.62
N VAL A 337 7.80 11.49 0.53
CA VAL A 337 8.38 12.79 0.93
C VAL A 337 7.97 13.16 2.35
N GLU A 338 8.62 14.16 2.94
CA GLU A 338 8.24 14.69 4.26
C GLU A 338 6.96 15.53 4.16
N TRP A 339 6.28 15.74 5.30
CA TRP A 339 5.14 16.64 5.37
C TRP A 339 5.03 17.31 6.73
N VAL A 340 4.18 18.31 6.80
CA VAL A 340 3.76 18.93 8.05
C VAL A 340 2.25 19.13 8.03
N SER A 341 1.62 18.82 9.15
CA SER A 341 0.20 19.07 9.39
C SER A 341 0.06 20.21 10.41
N ALA A 342 -0.68 21.25 10.04
CA ALA A 342 -1.17 22.29 10.93
C ALA A 342 -2.64 22.00 11.31
N ARG A 343 -3.23 22.83 12.19
CA ARG A 343 -4.60 22.60 12.71
C ARG A 343 -5.67 22.50 11.60
N ARG A 344 -5.51 23.24 10.49
CA ARG A 344 -6.51 23.32 9.41
C ARG A 344 -5.93 23.13 8.01
N SER A 345 -4.65 22.80 7.89
CA SER A 345 -3.91 22.79 6.63
C SER A 345 -2.66 21.94 6.77
N GLY A 346 -1.92 21.80 5.68
CA GLY A 346 -0.64 21.12 5.68
C GLY A 346 0.07 21.34 4.36
N ASN A 347 1.30 20.86 4.26
CA ASN A 347 2.06 20.84 3.02
C ASN A 347 3.01 19.65 3.00
N THR A 348 3.39 19.20 1.80
CA THR A 348 4.60 18.40 1.66
C THR A 348 5.81 19.29 1.92
N ARG A 349 6.83 18.76 2.56
CA ARG A 349 8.10 19.41 2.80
C ARG A 349 9.15 18.74 1.94
N LEU A 350 9.64 19.46 0.94
CA LEU A 350 10.59 18.97 -0.05
C LEU A 350 11.96 19.59 0.23
N ARG A 351 13.00 18.77 0.21
CA ARG A 351 14.39 19.19 0.47
C ARG A 351 15.34 18.37 -0.37
N LYS A 352 16.58 18.83 -0.54
CA LYS A 352 17.63 18.02 -1.19
C LYS A 352 17.89 16.73 -0.40
N MET A 353 17.88 16.81 0.93
CA MET A 353 18.02 15.67 1.84
C MET A 353 16.73 15.50 2.64
N LEU A 354 16.06 14.36 2.50
CA LEU A 354 14.84 14.01 3.22
C LEU A 354 15.17 13.18 4.45
N PHE A 355 14.31 13.26 5.48
CA PHE A 355 14.34 12.49 6.71
C PHE A 355 15.67 12.63 7.46
N TYR A 356 16.14 13.87 7.57
CA TYR A 356 17.44 14.19 8.18
C TYR A 356 17.57 13.59 9.59
N GLY A 357 18.68 12.88 9.84
CA GLY A 357 18.98 12.23 11.11
C GLY A 357 18.21 10.93 11.38
N GLN A 358 17.38 10.47 10.43
CA GLN A 358 16.62 9.22 10.57
C GLN A 358 17.27 8.08 9.75
N GLN A 359 16.90 6.84 10.06
CA GLN A 359 17.43 5.67 9.35
C GLN A 359 17.07 5.64 7.85
N THR A 360 16.00 6.35 7.47
CA THR A 360 15.55 6.49 6.08
C THR A 360 16.09 7.73 5.37
N GLN A 361 17.08 8.42 5.96
CA GLN A 361 17.69 9.61 5.35
C GLN A 361 18.16 9.32 3.92
N CYS A 362 17.80 10.19 2.99
CA CYS A 362 18.18 10.04 1.58
C CYS A 362 18.35 11.39 0.89
N THR A 363 19.18 11.42 -0.14
CA THR A 363 19.47 12.63 -0.93
C THR A 363 18.83 12.50 -2.30
N ASN A 364 17.94 13.42 -2.65
CA ASN A 364 17.38 13.53 -3.99
C ASN A 364 18.52 13.77 -5.00
N PRO A 365 18.71 12.91 -6.01
CA PRO A 365 19.76 13.12 -7.01
C PRO A 365 19.55 14.40 -7.83
N HIS A 366 18.30 14.85 -7.97
CA HIS A 366 17.93 16.05 -8.72
C HIS A 366 17.76 17.27 -7.81
N ASN A 367 17.73 18.46 -8.41
CA ASN A 367 17.38 19.71 -7.72
C ASN A 367 15.91 20.08 -7.94
N TYR A 368 15.06 19.07 -8.15
CA TYR A 368 13.62 19.21 -8.30
C TYR A 368 12.90 17.94 -7.88
N TYR A 369 11.60 18.06 -7.66
CA TYR A 369 10.67 16.95 -7.51
C TYR A 369 9.57 17.07 -8.56
N ASP A 370 9.15 15.92 -9.09
CA ASP A 370 8.00 15.83 -9.98
C ASP A 370 6.86 15.11 -9.25
N PHE A 371 5.69 15.73 -9.26
CA PHE A 371 4.42 15.12 -8.87
C PHE A 371 3.59 14.92 -10.14
N GLU A 372 3.23 13.67 -10.42
CA GLU A 372 2.46 13.30 -11.60
C GLU A 372 0.99 13.08 -11.26
N ILE A 373 0.12 13.45 -12.20
CA ILE A 373 -1.31 13.22 -12.17
C ILE A 373 -1.71 12.61 -13.51
N ASN A 374 -2.36 11.45 -13.51
CA ASN A 374 -2.93 10.86 -14.72
C ASN A 374 -4.09 11.72 -15.19
N VAL A 375 -3.98 12.20 -16.41
CA VAL A 375 -5.04 12.99 -17.04
C VAL A 375 -5.27 12.50 -18.46
N ARG A 376 -6.38 12.89 -19.07
CA ARG A 376 -6.54 12.67 -20.51
C ARG A 376 -5.61 13.64 -21.26
N PRO A 377 -5.01 13.25 -22.40
CA PRO A 377 -4.36 14.22 -23.27
C PRO A 377 -5.32 15.38 -23.58
N GLY A 378 -4.83 16.62 -23.54
CA GLY A 378 -5.64 17.81 -23.69
C GLY A 378 -5.01 19.05 -23.07
N VAL A 379 -5.77 20.13 -23.00
CA VAL A 379 -5.30 21.41 -22.45
C VAL A 379 -5.92 21.66 -21.08
N TYR A 380 -5.08 22.00 -20.10
CA TYR A 380 -5.45 22.13 -18.70
C TYR A 380 -5.16 23.54 -18.17
N ARG A 381 -6.09 24.07 -17.38
CA ARG A 381 -5.83 25.16 -16.44
C ARG A 381 -5.33 24.58 -15.14
N ILE A 382 -4.24 25.12 -14.61
CA ILE A 382 -3.61 24.63 -13.38
C ILE A 382 -3.00 25.78 -12.57
N ARG A 383 -3.10 25.65 -11.24
CA ARG A 383 -2.39 26.47 -10.26
C ARG A 383 -2.09 25.64 -9.01
N ALA A 384 -1.12 26.08 -8.22
CA ALA A 384 -0.73 25.42 -6.98
C ALA A 384 -0.60 26.43 -5.82
N LEU A 385 -0.86 25.98 -4.60
CA LEU A 385 -0.60 26.75 -3.38
C LEU A 385 0.75 26.30 -2.82
N VAL A 386 1.72 27.21 -2.75
CA VAL A 386 3.11 26.91 -2.39
C VAL A 386 3.57 27.71 -1.17
N GLY A 387 4.53 27.14 -0.45
CA GLY A 387 5.03 27.64 0.83
C GLY A 387 5.02 26.55 1.90
N ASP A 388 5.67 26.80 3.04
CA ASP A 388 5.74 25.85 4.15
C ASP A 388 5.16 26.46 5.43
N HIS A 389 4.37 25.66 6.16
CA HIS A 389 3.66 26.14 7.33
C HIS A 389 4.52 26.46 8.56
N VAL A 390 5.76 25.99 8.63
CA VAL A 390 6.58 26.07 9.85
C VAL A 390 7.94 26.69 9.62
N VAL A 391 8.48 26.61 8.40
CA VAL A 391 9.79 27.17 8.09
C VAL A 391 9.76 28.03 6.83
N ASN A 392 10.77 28.88 6.67
CA ASN A 392 10.97 29.63 5.43
C ASN A 392 11.14 28.66 4.27
N SER A 393 10.60 29.02 3.11
CA SER A 393 10.64 28.19 1.92
C SER A 393 11.05 28.95 0.67
N TRP A 394 11.66 28.22 -0.25
CA TRP A 394 12.00 28.69 -1.58
C TRP A 394 11.66 27.59 -2.59
N GLN A 395 10.97 27.97 -3.67
CA GLN A 395 10.68 27.07 -4.78
C GLN A 395 10.51 27.82 -6.11
N LYS A 396 10.93 27.19 -7.20
CA LYS A 396 10.44 27.54 -8.55
C LYS A 396 9.48 26.45 -9.01
N VAL A 397 8.33 26.86 -9.53
CA VAL A 397 7.23 25.96 -9.91
C VAL A 397 7.05 25.95 -11.42
N GLU A 398 6.90 24.75 -11.99
CA GLU A 398 6.58 24.53 -13.40
C GLU A 398 5.41 23.55 -13.54
N PHE A 399 4.57 23.78 -14.55
CA PHE A 399 3.52 22.85 -14.96
C PHE A 399 3.77 22.48 -16.42
N GLU A 400 4.00 21.20 -16.73
CA GLU A 400 4.37 20.75 -18.10
C GLU A 400 5.54 21.56 -18.70
N GLY A 401 6.54 21.91 -17.87
CA GLY A 401 7.68 22.76 -18.27
C GLY A 401 7.37 24.25 -18.44
N VAL A 402 6.12 24.69 -18.26
CA VAL A 402 5.74 26.11 -18.26
C VAL A 402 5.95 26.70 -16.87
N VAL A 403 6.83 27.70 -16.75
CA VAL A 403 7.15 28.35 -15.48
C VAL A 403 5.95 29.11 -14.92
N ALA A 404 5.53 28.73 -13.72
CA ALA A 404 4.46 29.39 -12.96
C ALA A 404 4.96 30.55 -12.09
N GLY A 405 6.22 30.48 -11.64
CA GLY A 405 6.90 31.53 -10.90
C GLY A 405 8.01 31.00 -10.00
N THR A 406 8.72 31.92 -9.35
CA THR A 406 9.67 31.64 -8.27
C THR A 406 9.16 32.32 -6.99
N TYR A 407 9.13 31.56 -5.90
CA TYR A 407 8.50 31.96 -4.65
C TYR A 407 9.50 31.80 -3.51
N GLU A 408 9.71 32.89 -2.78
CA GLU A 408 10.41 32.90 -1.50
C GLU A 408 9.40 33.36 -0.44
N ARG A 409 9.17 32.52 0.57
CA ARG A 409 8.09 32.69 1.55
C ARG A 409 8.62 32.53 2.96
N GLY A 410 8.14 33.37 3.86
CA GLY A 410 8.36 33.22 5.29
C GLY A 410 7.66 31.98 5.84
N ALA A 411 8.06 31.55 7.04
CA ALA A 411 7.37 30.49 7.77
C ALA A 411 5.88 30.82 7.97
N GLY A 412 5.00 29.93 7.53
CA GLY A 412 3.54 30.10 7.62
C GLY A 412 2.92 30.86 6.44
N ASP A 413 3.72 31.52 5.60
CA ASP A 413 3.25 32.25 4.43
C ASP A 413 3.08 31.30 3.24
N LEU A 414 1.85 31.21 2.73
CA LEU A 414 1.54 30.47 1.51
C LEU A 414 1.05 31.44 0.42
N ASP A 415 1.34 31.13 -0.83
CA ASP A 415 0.83 31.91 -1.96
C ASP A 415 0.44 31.02 -3.15
N TRP A 416 -0.59 31.45 -3.88
CA TRP A 416 -1.01 30.78 -5.09
C TRP A 416 -0.07 31.13 -6.23
N THR A 417 0.28 30.14 -7.03
CA THR A 417 0.89 30.42 -8.32
C THR A 417 -0.09 31.15 -9.23
N GLY A 418 0.44 31.91 -10.20
CA GLY A 418 -0.39 32.34 -11.33
C GLY A 418 -1.01 31.12 -12.02
N GLU A 419 -2.27 31.24 -12.44
CA GLU A 419 -2.90 30.19 -13.25
C GLU A 419 -2.19 30.08 -14.60
N LYS A 420 -1.92 28.84 -15.02
CA LYS A 420 -1.32 28.53 -16.33
C LYS A 420 -2.24 27.65 -17.14
N ILE A 421 -2.18 27.81 -18.45
CA ILE A 421 -2.80 26.94 -19.44
C ILE A 421 -1.68 26.11 -20.06
N VAL A 422 -1.76 24.79 -19.93
CA VAL A 422 -0.71 23.86 -20.38
C VAL A 422 -1.30 22.72 -21.20
N ARG A 423 -0.54 22.17 -22.14
CA ARG A 423 -0.97 21.04 -22.97
C ARG A 423 -0.27 19.77 -22.49
N VAL A 424 -1.07 18.75 -22.20
CA VAL A 424 -0.61 17.40 -21.83
C VAL A 424 -0.80 16.47 -23.03
N ASN A 425 0.24 15.75 -23.42
CA ASN A 425 0.22 14.89 -24.61
C ASN A 425 0.31 13.39 -24.29
N ASP A 426 0.95 13.03 -23.18
CA ASP A 426 1.26 11.65 -22.78
C ASP A 426 0.30 11.10 -21.70
N GLY A 427 -0.69 11.91 -21.32
CA GLY A 427 -1.64 11.58 -20.26
C GLY A 427 -1.09 11.76 -18.84
N LYS A 428 0.02 12.49 -18.66
CA LYS A 428 0.58 12.85 -17.35
C LYS A 428 0.66 14.37 -17.22
N LEU A 429 -0.11 14.92 -16.29
CA LEU A 429 0.07 16.30 -15.86
C LEU A 429 1.12 16.32 -14.75
N THR A 430 2.26 16.94 -15.06
CA THR A 430 3.46 17.00 -14.24
C THR A 430 3.58 18.38 -13.59
N VAL A 431 3.64 18.37 -12.26
CA VAL A 431 3.98 19.54 -11.44
C VAL A 431 5.40 19.38 -10.95
N ARG A 432 6.29 20.24 -11.44
CA ARG A 432 7.71 20.24 -11.06
C ARG A 432 8.00 21.35 -10.05
N ILE A 433 8.62 20.97 -8.94
CA ILE A 433 9.04 21.88 -7.88
C ILE A 433 10.57 21.86 -7.79
N HIS A 434 11.22 22.93 -8.26
CA HIS A 434 12.66 23.11 -8.14
C HIS A 434 13.05 23.59 -6.75
N LEU A 435 14.19 23.09 -6.29
CA LEU A 435 14.79 23.39 -5.00
C LEU A 435 15.95 24.39 -5.17
N LYS A 436 16.25 25.13 -4.11
CA LYS A 436 17.47 25.93 -3.97
C LYS A 436 18.26 25.40 -2.78
N ASP A 437 19.41 24.78 -3.08
CA ASP A 437 20.33 24.25 -2.07
C ASP A 437 19.62 23.38 -1.01
N ASN A 438 19.75 23.73 0.27
CA ASN A 438 19.12 23.05 1.41
C ASN A 438 17.85 23.77 1.93
N VAL A 439 17.35 24.77 1.20
CA VAL A 439 16.11 25.47 1.55
C VAL A 439 14.92 24.55 1.30
N VAL A 440 13.94 24.58 2.19
CA VAL A 440 12.70 23.82 2.04
C VAL A 440 11.89 24.38 0.88
N ALA A 441 11.29 23.50 0.07
CA ALA A 441 10.19 23.83 -0.81
C ALA A 441 8.89 23.23 -0.25
N GLY A 442 7.78 23.95 -0.36
CA GLY A 442 6.50 23.50 0.16
C GLY A 442 5.38 23.54 -0.89
N LEU A 443 4.56 22.47 -0.91
CA LEU A 443 3.37 22.36 -1.75
C LEU A 443 2.20 21.95 -0.87
N ALA A 444 1.17 22.79 -0.80
CA ALA A 444 -0.01 22.60 0.04
C ALA A 444 -1.22 22.13 -0.76
N GLU A 445 -1.34 22.57 -2.02
CA GLU A 445 -2.51 22.29 -2.85
C GLU A 445 -2.18 22.37 -4.36
N ILE A 446 -2.84 21.52 -5.15
CA ILE A 446 -2.93 21.65 -6.62
C ILE A 446 -4.41 21.72 -7.01
N VAL A 447 -4.76 22.65 -7.90
CA VAL A 447 -6.08 22.72 -8.55
C VAL A 447 -5.87 22.68 -10.05
N PHE A 448 -6.58 21.77 -10.74
CA PHE A 448 -6.49 21.63 -12.18
C PHE A 448 -7.85 21.29 -12.81
N GLN A 449 -8.02 21.70 -14.07
CA GLN A 449 -9.22 21.42 -14.87
C GLN A 449 -8.91 21.44 -16.37
N MET A 450 -9.40 20.45 -17.11
CA MET A 450 -9.36 20.40 -18.56
C MET A 450 -10.22 21.53 -19.14
N ALA A 451 -9.62 22.35 -20.01
CA ALA A 451 -10.25 23.47 -20.69
C ALA A 451 -10.80 23.08 -22.07
N HIS A 452 -10.08 22.22 -22.80
CA HIS A 452 -10.51 21.61 -24.06
C HIS A 452 -9.64 20.38 -24.34
N GLU A 453 -10.16 19.47 -25.17
CA GLU A 453 -9.43 18.30 -25.69
C GLU A 453 -8.36 18.72 -26.72
#